data_AF-A0A959C8V1-F1
#
_entry.id   AF-A0A959C8V1-F1
#
_cell.length_a   1.000
_cell.length_b   1.000
_cell.length_c   1.000
_cell.angle_alpha   90.00
_cell.angle_beta   90.00
_cell.angle_gamma   90.00
#
_symmetry.space_group_name_H-M   'P 1'
#
loop_
_entity.id
_entity.type
_entity.pdbx_description
1 polymer ?
#
loop_
_entity_poly.entity_id
_entity_poly.type
_entity_poly.pdbx_seq_one_letter_code
_entity_poly.pdbx_strand_id
1 'polypeptide(L)'
;MRIPLWKKWLSYLVPMTLEEAASEQNPELSVILDRGRLQLLSGDAIYSWDDLYRNFLLAFEKLQIKERNIDQVLVLGLGLGSVPFILEKVFDCR
;
A
#
# COMPACT_ATOMS: atom_id res chain seq x y z
N MET A 1 11.62 4.38 -6.81
CA MET A 1 12.56 5.12 -5.96
C MET A 1 13.60 4.17 -5.36
N ARG A 2 14.89 4.50 -5.38
CA ARG A 2 15.94 3.66 -4.76
C ARG A 2 16.26 4.20 -3.37
N ILE A 3 15.79 3.53 -2.33
CA ILE A 3 16.02 3.91 -0.93
C ILE A 3 17.39 3.36 -0.48
N PRO A 4 18.32 4.20 0.02
CA PRO A 4 19.58 3.75 0.56
C PRO A 4 19.40 2.73 1.71
N LEU A 5 20.25 1.70 1.77
CA LEU A 5 20.15 0.65 2.80
C LEU A 5 20.24 1.21 4.22
N TRP A 6 21.08 2.22 4.45
CA TRP A 6 21.20 2.85 5.77
C TRP A 6 19.88 3.52 6.21
N LYS A 7 19.11 4.12 5.30
CA LYS A 7 17.79 4.68 5.61
C LYS A 7 16.82 3.58 5.99
N LYS A 8 16.85 2.44 5.28
CA LYS A 8 16.05 1.26 5.64
C LYS A 8 16.38 0.76 7.04
N TRP A 9 17.65 0.65 7.40
CA TRP A 9 18.03 0.23 8.75
C TRP A 9 17.64 1.27 9.82
N LEU A 10 17.91 2.54 9.57
CA LEU A 10 17.56 3.62 10.50
C LEU A 10 16.04 3.74 10.73
N SER A 11 15.23 3.42 9.72
CA SER A 11 13.77 3.44 9.83
C SER A 11 13.20 2.46 10.86
N TYR A 12 13.98 1.48 11.34
CA TYR A 12 13.56 0.64 12.47
C TYR A 12 13.66 1.33 13.82
N LEU A 13 14.42 2.43 13.90
CA LEU A 13 14.58 3.23 15.12
C LEU A 13 13.68 4.47 15.09
N VAL A 14 13.61 5.15 13.94
CA VAL A 14 12.83 6.38 13.77
C VAL A 14 12.22 6.40 12.37
N PRO A 15 10.90 6.56 12.21
CA PRO A 15 10.27 6.73 10.91
C PRO A 15 10.88 7.91 10.15
N MET A 16 11.07 7.77 8.85
CA MET A 16 11.66 8.81 8.01
C MET A 16 10.68 9.27 6.94
N THR A 17 10.30 10.54 6.96
CA THR A 17 9.54 11.13 5.85
C THR A 17 10.39 11.16 4.58
N LEU A 18 9.87 10.63 3.49
CA LEU A 18 10.51 10.60 2.17
C LEU A 18 9.94 11.68 1.26
N GLU A 19 8.63 11.90 1.33
CA GLU A 19 7.89 12.85 0.50
C GLU A 19 6.63 13.31 1.23
N GLU A 20 6.25 14.56 1.01
CA GLU A 20 5.00 15.17 1.49
C GLU A 20 4.33 15.86 0.31
N ALA A 21 3.01 15.75 0.25
CA ALA A 21 2.17 16.40 -0.75
C ALA A 21 0.87 16.87 -0.10
N ALA A 22 0.26 17.89 -0.70
CA ALA A 22 -1.02 18.42 -0.26
C ALA A 22 -1.85 18.84 -1.47
N SER A 23 -3.17 18.67 -1.38
CA SER A 23 -4.15 19.21 -2.30
C SER A 23 -5.36 19.72 -1.53
N GLU A 24 -6.28 20.43 -2.20
CA GLU A 24 -7.53 20.87 -1.57
C GLU A 24 -8.35 19.69 -1.01
N GLN A 25 -8.31 18.55 -1.68
CA GLN A 25 -9.06 17.35 -1.29
C GLN A 25 -8.28 16.46 -0.30
N ASN A 26 -6.94 16.49 -0.33
CA ASN A 26 -6.06 15.73 0.56
C ASN A 26 -5.06 16.70 1.17
N PRO A 27 -5.44 17.40 2.26
CA PRO A 27 -4.64 18.50 2.80
C PRO A 27 -3.29 18.04 3.36
N GLU A 28 -3.17 16.77 3.71
CA GLU A 28 -1.94 16.17 4.21
C GLU A 28 -1.80 14.76 3.63
N LEU A 29 -0.75 14.53 2.85
CA LEU A 29 -0.36 13.23 2.35
C LEU A 29 1.14 13.07 2.54
N SER A 30 1.58 11.99 3.17
CA SER A 30 3.01 11.73 3.36
C SER A 30 3.38 10.29 3.04
N VAL A 31 4.54 10.14 2.41
CA VAL A 31 5.19 8.84 2.20
C VAL A 31 6.34 8.75 3.19
N ILE A 32 6.24 7.80 4.12
CA ILE A 32 7.26 7.56 5.13
C ILE A 32 7.90 6.19 4.93
N LEU A 33 9.14 6.06 5.38
CA LEU A 33 9.83 4.80 5.58
C LEU A 33 9.74 4.45 7.07
N ASP A 34 8.98 3.42 7.42
CA ASP A 34 8.92 2.88 8.78
C ASP A 34 9.29 1.40 8.77
N ARG A 35 10.22 1.00 9.64
CA ARG A 35 10.66 -0.40 9.80
C ARG A 35 10.94 -1.13 8.48
N GLY A 36 11.66 -0.44 7.60
CA GLY A 36 12.08 -0.93 6.30
C GLY A 36 11.00 -0.95 5.22
N ARG A 37 9.79 -0.47 5.51
CA ARG A 37 8.60 -0.49 4.65
C ARG A 37 8.13 0.89 4.27
N LEU A 38 7.57 1.01 3.07
CA LEU A 38 6.89 2.23 2.66
C LEU A 38 5.49 2.30 3.26
N GLN A 39 5.14 3.47 3.78
CA GLN A 39 3.82 3.73 4.34
C GLN A 39 3.30 5.05 3.78
N LEU A 40 2.05 5.03 3.33
CA LEU A 40 1.32 6.21 2.89
C LEU A 40 0.37 6.63 3.99
N LEU A 41 0.48 7.87 4.41
CA LEU A 41 -0.36 8.49 5.43
C LEU A 41 -1.21 9.61 4.83
N SER A 42 -2.38 9.81 5.43
CA SER A 42 -3.22 11.00 5.25
C SER A 42 -3.56 11.53 6.63
N GLY A 43 -2.87 12.58 7.06
CA GLY A 43 -2.81 12.96 8.49
C GLY A 43 -2.38 11.79 9.37
N ASP A 44 -3.13 11.55 10.44
CA ASP A 44 -2.87 10.44 11.38
C ASP A 44 -3.31 9.05 10.86
N ALA A 45 -3.93 8.97 9.68
CA ALA A 45 -4.48 7.73 9.14
C ALA A 45 -3.49 6.99 8.24
N ILE A 46 -3.32 5.69 8.49
CA ILE A 46 -2.54 4.80 7.64
C ILE A 46 -3.40 4.38 6.43
N TYR A 47 -3.11 4.95 5.27
CA TYR A 47 -3.82 4.62 4.02
C TYR A 47 -3.31 3.32 3.40
N SER A 48 -2.00 3.08 3.46
CA SER A 48 -1.42 1.79 3.02
C SER A 48 -0.01 1.61 3.58
N TRP A 49 0.40 0.35 3.72
CA TRP A 49 1.65 0.00 4.38
C TRP A 49 2.32 -1.20 3.73
N ASP A 50 3.00 -0.94 2.61
CA ASP A 50 3.78 -1.91 1.84
C ASP A 50 3.08 -3.28 1.71
N ASP A 51 3.70 -4.35 2.22
CA ASP A 51 3.22 -5.73 2.20
C ASP A 51 2.18 -6.08 3.29
N LEU A 52 1.79 -5.13 4.15
CA LEU A 52 0.86 -5.35 5.27
C LEU A 52 -0.61 -5.22 4.85
N TYR A 53 -1.00 -5.94 3.81
CA TYR A 53 -2.35 -5.92 3.22
C TYR A 53 -3.18 -7.17 3.55
N ARG A 54 -2.93 -7.79 4.71
CA ARG A 54 -3.53 -9.07 5.13
C ARG A 54 -5.06 -9.09 5.11
N ASN A 55 -5.68 -7.96 5.44
CA ASN A 55 -7.13 -7.80 5.37
C ASN A 55 -7.69 -8.08 3.98
N PHE A 56 -7.03 -7.60 2.92
CA PHE A 56 -7.44 -7.86 1.54
C PHE A 56 -7.23 -9.31 1.12
N LEU A 57 -6.10 -9.93 1.50
CA LEU A 57 -5.85 -11.35 1.23
C LEU A 57 -6.98 -12.22 1.79
N LEU A 58 -7.30 -12.04 3.08
CA LEU A 58 -8.36 -12.81 3.75
C LEU A 58 -9.74 -12.55 3.14
N ALA A 59 -10.02 -11.30 2.74
CA ALA A 59 -11.27 -10.96 2.10
C ALA A 59 -11.41 -11.65 0.73
N PHE A 60 -10.35 -11.58 -0.10
CA PHE A 60 -10.36 -12.18 -1.43
C PHE A 60 -10.37 -13.72 -1.40
N GLU A 61 -9.70 -14.35 -0.43
CA GLU A 61 -9.82 -15.79 -0.18
C GLU A 61 -11.27 -16.18 0.16
N LYS A 62 -11.92 -15.46 1.09
CA LYS A 62 -13.31 -15.72 1.48
C LYS A 62 -14.31 -15.47 0.35
N LEU A 63 -14.01 -14.51 -0.52
CA LEU A 63 -14.82 -14.22 -1.71
C LEU A 63 -14.54 -15.19 -2.87
N GLN A 64 -13.55 -16.08 -2.71
CA GLN A 64 -13.12 -17.04 -3.71
C GLN A 64 -12.75 -16.35 -5.03
N ILE A 65 -12.02 -15.24 -4.95
CA ILE A 65 -11.69 -14.40 -6.11
C ILE A 65 -11.01 -15.22 -7.22
N LYS A 66 -10.11 -16.15 -6.86
CA LYS A 66 -9.38 -17.00 -7.80
C LYS A 66 -10.29 -17.95 -8.61
N GLU A 67 -11.47 -18.28 -8.09
CA GLU A 67 -12.42 -19.20 -8.73
C GLU A 67 -13.40 -18.47 -9.65
N ARG A 68 -13.40 -17.13 -9.64
CA ARG A 68 -14.30 -16.29 -10.44
C ARG A 68 -13.63 -15.92 -11.76
N ASN A 69 -14.42 -15.92 -12.84
CA ASN A 69 -13.99 -15.33 -14.10
C ASN A 69 -14.16 -13.80 -14.04
N ILE A 70 -13.12 -13.09 -13.61
CA ILE A 70 -13.13 -11.63 -13.45
C ILE A 70 -12.34 -11.01 -14.59
N ASP A 71 -13.03 -10.36 -15.51
CA ASP A 71 -12.42 -9.69 -16.67
C ASP A 71 -12.14 -8.21 -16.42
N GLN A 72 -12.89 -7.58 -15.50
CA GLN A 72 -12.79 -6.14 -15.22
C GLN A 72 -13.00 -5.85 -13.73
N VAL A 73 -12.12 -5.02 -13.17
CA VAL A 73 -12.18 -4.61 -11.76
C VAL A 73 -12.15 -3.09 -11.67
N LEU A 74 -13.09 -2.52 -10.93
CA LEU A 74 -13.06 -1.11 -10.51
C LEU A 74 -12.41 -1.02 -9.13
N VAL A 75 -11.28 -0.32 -9.04
CA VAL A 75 -10.62 -0.02 -7.76
C VAL A 75 -10.93 1.44 -7.39
N LEU A 76 -11.58 1.64 -6.24
CA LEU A 76 -11.89 2.97 -5.72
C LEU A 76 -10.85 3.37 -4.67
N GLY A 77 -10.08 4.42 -4.97
CA GLY A 77 -8.81 4.69 -4.29
C GLY A 77 -7.67 3.84 -4.86
N LEU A 78 -6.45 4.02 -4.36
CA LEU A 78 -5.30 3.24 -4.84
C LEU A 78 -4.24 3.03 -3.75
N GLY A 79 -4.03 4.03 -2.88
CA GLY A 79 -2.95 3.99 -1.89
C GLY A 79 -1.60 3.76 -2.58
N LEU A 80 -0.79 2.84 -2.04
CA LEU A 80 0.46 2.36 -2.65
C LEU A 80 0.25 1.30 -3.75
N GLY A 81 -0.99 1.01 -4.17
CA GLY A 81 -1.29 0.06 -5.23
C GLY A 81 -1.31 -1.41 -4.80
N SER A 82 -1.46 -1.70 -3.50
CA SER A 82 -1.46 -3.07 -2.97
C SER A 82 -2.60 -3.93 -3.53
N VAL A 83 -3.81 -3.38 -3.67
CA VAL A 83 -4.98 -4.12 -4.17
C VAL A 83 -4.79 -4.66 -5.59
N PRO A 84 -4.49 -3.82 -6.62
CA PRO A 84 -4.24 -4.34 -7.96
C PRO A 84 -3.03 -5.29 -8.00
N PHE A 85 -1.98 -5.01 -7.22
CA PHE A 85 -0.82 -5.92 -7.11
C PHE A 85 -1.24 -7.31 -6.62
N ILE A 86 -2.04 -7.40 -5.56
CA ILE A 86 -2.51 -8.68 -5.00
C ILE A 86 -3.41 -9.41 -5.99
N LEU A 87 -4.35 -8.71 -6.63
CA LEU A 87 -5.25 -9.31 -7.61
C LEU A 87 -4.46 -9.97 -8.76
N GLU A 88 -3.47 -9.27 -9.31
CA GLU A 88 -2.66 -9.79 -10.41
C GLU A 88 -1.65 -10.87 -9.98
N LYS A 89 -0.95 -10.68 -8.86
CA LYS A 89 0.21 -11.51 -8.48
C LYS A 89 -0.11 -12.67 -7.55
N VAL A 90 -1.22 -12.58 -6.81
CA VAL A 90 -1.63 -13.60 -5.83
C VAL A 90 -2.87 -14.35 -6.30
N PHE A 91 -3.86 -13.63 -6.87
CA PHE A 91 -5.13 -14.21 -7.33
C PHE A 91 -5.20 -14.46 -8.84
N ASP A 92 -4.15 -14.14 -9.59
CA ASP A 92 -4.04 -14.36 -11.04
C ASP A 92 -5.14 -13.66 -11.88
N CYS A 93 -5.77 -12.60 -11.35
CA CYS A 93 -6.71 -11.75 -12.09
C CYS A 93 -5.93 -10.73 -12.93
N ARG A 94 -5.88 -10.91 -14.25
CA ARG A 94 -5.10 -10.08 -15.19
C ARG A 94 -5.96 -9.35 -16.20
#